data_AF-A0A351DC64-F1
#
_entry.id   AF-A0A351DC64-F1
#
_cell.length_a   1.000
_cell.length_b   1.000
_cell.length_c   1.000
_cell.angle_alpha   90.00
_cell.angle_beta   90.00
_cell.angle_gamma   90.00
#
_symmetry.space_group_name_H-M   'P 1'
#
loop_
_entity.id
_entity.type
_entity.pdbx_description
1 polymer ?
#
loop_
_entity_poly.entity_id
_entity_poly.type
_entity_poly.pdbx_seq_one_letter_code
_entity_poly.pdbx_strand_id
1 'polypeptide(L)'
;DVLTLSATPIPRTLEMSLTGIRDLTTLNTPPVDRQPILTFVGDYEESIVIAAIRRELLREGQVFFVHNRVADIEKMAETLRNLVPEARIAVAHGQMDENKLEKVVMDFWEGSFDVLVCTTIIESGIDMPSVNTLIVSNADRLGLGQLHQLRGRVGRSESRAYAYLLTPKGSSLSDTAYERLRTVGEATELGSGFRIAMRDLEIRGSGNLLGTGQSGHVASVGYDLYCQLVNEEVSALKGEPIHSFQEISIELPVAAQIPRSYISQEDLRLEAYRRLAICKSLEDVSEIHNEWVDRFGSIPSTAKNLLSVAKLRCEARKLGIVEIAGRTLAKTGESKWVAKISPISLRPSEIVRVKRLYPGSVVKDSLEELQIVLNDSETPIEDLVDYLQQLNSSLEGEARNKQLN
;
A
#
# COMPACT_ATOMS: atom_id res chain seq x y z
N ASP A 1 16.52 -22.95 12.88
CA ASP A 1 15.92 -21.65 12.49
C ASP A 1 16.88 -20.87 11.60
N VAL A 2 16.35 -20.16 10.61
CA VAL A 2 17.12 -19.37 9.63
C VAL A 2 16.60 -17.94 9.66
N LEU A 3 17.46 -16.97 9.97
CA LEU A 3 17.13 -15.54 9.95
C LEU A 3 17.67 -14.91 8.66
N THR A 4 16.79 -14.31 7.86
CA THR A 4 17.18 -13.56 6.65
C THR A 4 16.96 -12.07 6.87
N LEU A 5 17.99 -11.26 6.67
CA LEU A 5 17.92 -9.80 6.78
C LEU A 5 18.07 -9.19 5.38
N SER A 6 17.19 -8.26 5.02
CA SER A 6 17.29 -7.54 3.76
C SER A 6 16.75 -6.12 3.88
N ALA A 7 17.47 -5.16 3.30
CA ALA A 7 17.00 -3.79 3.14
C ALA A 7 15.94 -3.65 2.03
N THR A 8 16.00 -4.54 1.04
CA THR A 8 15.05 -4.63 -0.08
C THR A 8 14.80 -6.10 -0.38
N PRO A 9 13.72 -6.70 0.15
CA PRO A 9 13.46 -8.12 -0.07
C PRO A 9 13.32 -8.39 -1.57
N ILE A 10 13.93 -9.48 -2.03
CA ILE A 10 13.81 -9.92 -3.43
C ILE A 10 12.34 -10.19 -3.72
N PRO A 11 11.78 -9.79 -4.87
CA PRO A 11 10.34 -9.89 -5.15
C PRO A 11 9.74 -11.26 -4.82
N ARG A 12 10.41 -12.36 -5.17
CA ARG A 12 9.98 -13.73 -4.85
C ARG A 12 10.02 -14.08 -3.36
N THR A 13 11.00 -13.57 -2.62
CA THR A 13 11.09 -13.79 -1.17
C THR A 13 10.04 -12.96 -0.43
N LEU A 14 9.75 -11.75 -0.94
CA LEU A 14 8.65 -10.92 -0.45
C LEU A 14 7.31 -11.63 -0.71
N GLU A 15 7.10 -12.19 -1.90
CA GLU A 15 5.92 -12.98 -2.25
C GLU A 15 5.70 -14.18 -1.30
N MET A 16 6.76 -14.97 -1.03
CA MET A 16 6.70 -16.07 -0.04
C MET A 16 6.34 -15.60 1.38
N SER A 17 6.74 -14.38 1.72
CA SER A 17 6.43 -13.80 3.04
C SER A 17 4.99 -13.31 3.11
N LEU A 18 4.50 -12.65 2.05
CA LEU A 18 3.12 -12.18 1.94
C LEU A 18 2.09 -13.31 1.86
N THR A 19 2.49 -14.46 1.32
CA THR A 19 1.69 -15.68 1.26
C THR A 19 1.74 -16.50 2.56
N GLY A 20 2.41 -16.02 3.60
CA GLY A 20 2.44 -16.67 4.91
C GLY A 20 3.29 -17.95 5.00
N ILE A 21 4.07 -18.26 3.96
CA ILE A 21 5.07 -19.35 3.94
C ILE A 21 6.29 -18.99 4.78
N ARG A 22 6.61 -17.68 4.89
CA ARG A 22 7.67 -17.15 5.75
C ARG A 22 7.18 -16.00 6.61
N ASP A 23 7.50 -16.04 7.90
CA ASP A 23 7.23 -14.92 8.79
C ASP A 23 8.11 -13.71 8.42
N LEU A 24 7.50 -12.53 8.39
CA LEU A 24 8.14 -11.27 8.03
C LEU A 24 7.91 -10.25 9.13
N THR A 25 9.00 -9.65 9.60
CA THR A 25 8.99 -8.54 10.55
C THR A 25 9.64 -7.34 9.89
N THR A 26 8.96 -6.20 9.92
CA THR A 26 9.47 -4.95 9.36
C THR A 26 9.99 -4.04 10.47
N LEU A 27 11.16 -3.44 10.23
CA LEU A 27 11.76 -2.43 11.12
C LEU A 27 11.63 -1.07 10.45
N ASN A 28 10.58 -0.34 10.80
CA ASN A 28 10.23 0.93 10.15
C ASN A 28 10.82 2.16 10.85
N THR A 29 11.19 2.06 12.13
CA THR A 29 11.68 3.20 12.91
C THR A 29 13.09 3.59 12.46
N PRO A 30 13.30 4.79 11.91
CA PRO A 30 14.63 5.28 11.57
C PRO A 30 15.46 5.61 12.82
N PRO A 31 16.80 5.63 12.71
CA PRO A 31 17.65 6.24 13.72
C PRO A 31 17.33 7.73 13.92
N VAL A 32 17.47 8.22 15.15
CA VAL A 32 16.99 9.54 15.61
C VAL A 32 17.54 10.72 14.78
N ASP A 33 18.77 10.62 14.28
CA ASP A 33 19.47 11.74 13.63
C ASP A 33 19.46 11.69 12.09
N ARG A 34 18.70 10.76 11.49
CA ARG A 34 18.74 10.56 10.03
C ARG A 34 17.77 11.49 9.30
N GLN A 35 18.31 12.38 8.47
CA GLN A 35 17.55 13.26 7.59
C GLN A 35 17.10 12.54 6.30
N PRO A 36 15.91 12.86 5.73
CA PRO A 36 15.46 12.30 4.46
C PRO A 36 16.32 12.81 3.29
N ILE A 37 16.54 11.91 2.32
CA ILE A 37 17.36 12.18 1.13
C ILE A 37 16.51 12.88 0.08
N LEU A 38 16.91 14.09 -0.34
CA LEU A 38 16.24 14.81 -1.42
C LEU A 38 16.62 14.20 -2.77
N THR A 39 15.64 13.64 -3.46
CA THR A 39 15.85 12.96 -4.74
C THR A 39 15.33 13.81 -5.89
N PHE A 40 16.18 14.06 -6.87
CA PHE A 40 15.87 14.79 -8.10
C PHE A 40 15.94 13.83 -9.28
N VAL A 41 14.93 13.83 -10.13
CA VAL A 41 14.87 13.03 -11.36
C VAL A 41 14.79 13.99 -12.53
N GLY A 42 15.64 13.82 -13.53
CA GLY A 42 15.61 14.67 -14.71
C GLY A 42 16.69 14.33 -15.73
N ASP A 43 16.79 15.16 -16.76
CA ASP A 43 17.79 14.98 -17.81
C ASP A 43 19.20 15.32 -17.31
N TYR A 44 20.17 14.63 -17.89
CA TYR A 44 21.58 14.92 -17.69
C TYR A 44 21.91 16.28 -18.30
N GLU A 45 22.23 17.23 -17.43
CA GLU A 45 22.81 18.52 -17.79
C GLU A 45 24.10 18.74 -17.01
N GLU A 46 25.15 19.16 -17.71
CA GLU A 46 26.45 19.42 -17.10
C GLU A 46 26.37 20.49 -16.00
N SER A 47 25.51 21.50 -16.19
CA SER A 47 25.22 22.55 -15.20
C SER A 47 24.74 21.98 -13.87
N ILE A 48 23.83 20.99 -13.90
CA ILE A 48 23.28 20.32 -12.70
C ILE A 48 24.38 19.54 -12.00
N VAL A 49 25.18 18.77 -12.75
CA VAL A 49 26.29 17.97 -12.20
C VAL A 49 27.35 18.86 -11.55
N ILE A 50 27.77 19.94 -12.23
CA ILE A 50 28.74 20.91 -11.69
C ILE A 50 28.21 21.53 -10.40
N ALA A 51 26.96 21.99 -10.40
CA ALA A 51 26.34 22.61 -9.23
C ALA A 51 26.25 21.62 -8.05
N ALA A 52 25.87 20.37 -8.32
CA ALA A 52 25.78 19.33 -7.30
C ALA A 52 27.14 19.02 -6.66
N ILE A 53 28.20 18.85 -7.48
CA ILE A 53 29.55 18.57 -7.00
C ILE A 53 30.10 19.76 -6.22
N ARG A 54 30.03 20.98 -6.76
CA ARG A 54 30.53 22.18 -6.08
C ARG A 54 29.85 22.44 -4.75
N ARG A 55 28.53 22.21 -4.68
CA ARG A 55 27.78 22.35 -3.43
C ARG A 55 28.24 21.36 -2.37
N GLU A 56 28.66 20.15 -2.78
CA GLU A 56 29.24 19.17 -1.87
C GLU A 56 30.62 19.58 -1.38
N LEU A 57 31.48 20.04 -2.29
CA LEU A 57 32.84 20.50 -1.96
C LEU A 57 32.82 21.67 -0.97
N LEU A 58 31.88 22.60 -1.11
CA LEU A 58 31.71 23.74 -0.19
C LEU A 58 31.39 23.34 1.26
N ARG A 59 30.88 22.12 1.48
CA ARG A 59 30.60 21.56 2.81
C ARG A 59 31.60 20.49 3.23
N GLU A 60 32.75 20.40 2.54
CA GLU A 60 33.81 19.41 2.79
C GLU A 60 33.28 17.96 2.74
N GLY A 61 32.22 17.74 1.97
CA GLY A 61 31.63 16.42 1.76
C GLY A 61 32.18 15.72 0.53
N GLN A 62 31.76 14.47 0.34
CA GLN A 62 32.18 13.66 -0.80
C GLN A 62 31.00 13.23 -1.67
N VAL A 63 31.28 13.00 -2.96
CA VAL A 63 30.29 12.68 -3.98
C VAL A 63 30.53 11.28 -4.55
N PHE A 64 29.45 10.49 -4.63
CA PHE A 64 29.41 9.33 -5.51
C PHE A 64 28.85 9.71 -6.87
N PHE A 65 29.61 9.44 -7.93
CA PHE A 65 29.16 9.53 -9.31
C PHE A 65 29.05 8.13 -9.90
N VAL A 66 27.84 7.61 -10.01
CA VAL A 66 27.57 6.27 -10.52
C VAL A 66 27.42 6.30 -12.04
N HIS A 67 28.38 5.66 -12.71
CA HIS A 67 28.38 5.43 -14.15
C HIS A 67 28.46 3.92 -14.42
N ASN A 68 27.33 3.28 -14.72
CA ASN A 68 27.24 1.82 -14.83
C ASN A 68 27.72 1.28 -16.19
N ARG A 69 28.92 1.68 -16.61
CA ARG A 69 29.58 1.19 -17.83
C ARG A 69 31.10 1.35 -17.73
N VAL A 70 31.82 0.23 -17.63
CA VAL A 70 33.29 0.26 -17.45
C VAL A 70 34.02 0.74 -18.71
N ALA A 71 33.46 0.51 -19.89
CA ALA A 71 34.12 0.83 -21.17
C ALA A 71 34.43 2.33 -21.37
N ASP A 72 33.66 3.22 -20.76
CA ASP A 72 33.74 4.68 -20.89
C ASP A 72 33.83 5.41 -19.54
N ILE A 73 34.01 4.69 -18.43
CA ILE A 73 34.10 5.28 -17.08
C ILE A 73 35.28 6.25 -16.94
N GLU A 74 36.44 5.93 -17.51
CA GLU A 74 37.61 6.81 -17.48
C GLU A 74 37.37 8.09 -18.29
N LYS A 75 36.69 7.98 -19.44
CA LYS A 75 36.30 9.15 -20.24
C LYS A 75 35.33 10.04 -19.47
N MET A 76 34.41 9.44 -18.72
CA MET A 76 33.49 10.18 -17.86
C MET A 76 34.26 10.89 -16.74
N ALA A 77 35.23 10.22 -16.11
CA ALA A 77 36.08 10.83 -15.08
C ALA A 77 36.93 11.99 -15.62
N GLU A 78 37.54 11.85 -16.81
CA GLU A 78 38.22 12.94 -17.50
C GLU A 78 37.28 14.11 -17.81
N THR A 79 36.07 13.80 -18.26
CA THR A 79 35.03 14.81 -18.50
C THR A 79 34.72 15.60 -17.22
N LEU A 80 34.51 14.90 -16.10
CA LEU A 80 34.27 15.52 -14.80
C LEU A 80 35.46 16.34 -14.31
N ARG A 81 36.71 15.90 -14.54
CA ARG A 81 37.92 16.69 -14.22
C ARG A 81 37.98 18.00 -15.01
N ASN A 82 37.52 18.01 -16.26
CA ASN A 82 37.43 19.23 -17.06
C ASN A 82 36.30 20.15 -16.60
N LEU A 83 35.16 19.60 -16.18
CA LEU A 83 34.00 20.36 -15.72
C LEU A 83 34.19 20.97 -14.32
N VAL A 84 34.90 20.26 -13.44
CA VAL A 84 35.16 20.66 -12.04
C VAL A 84 36.65 20.45 -11.71
N PRO A 85 37.55 21.34 -12.18
CA PRO A 85 38.99 21.18 -12.00
C PRO A 85 39.47 21.26 -10.55
N GLU A 86 38.68 21.87 -9.66
CA GLU A 86 38.95 21.94 -8.22
C GLU A 86 38.69 20.61 -7.48
N ALA A 87 37.98 19.65 -8.09
CA ALA A 87 37.63 18.38 -7.46
C ALA A 87 38.72 17.31 -7.68
N ARG A 88 39.11 16.61 -6.62
CA ARG A 88 39.98 15.42 -6.72
C ARG A 88 39.14 14.20 -7.09
N ILE A 89 39.24 13.76 -8.34
CA ILE A 89 38.37 12.71 -8.89
C ILE A 89 39.14 11.38 -9.06
N ALA A 90 38.62 10.32 -8.43
CA ALA A 90 39.09 8.95 -8.56
C ALA A 90 38.08 8.05 -9.29
N VAL A 91 38.54 6.92 -9.80
CA VAL A 91 37.73 5.92 -10.51
C VAL A 91 37.81 4.58 -9.78
N ALA A 92 36.67 3.93 -9.58
CA ALA A 92 36.58 2.60 -8.98
C ALA A 92 35.59 1.70 -9.74
N HIS A 93 36.07 0.57 -10.27
CA HIS A 93 35.24 -0.41 -10.94
C HIS A 93 35.76 -1.85 -10.76
N GLY A 94 34.92 -2.85 -11.07
CA GLY A 94 35.14 -4.24 -10.62
C GLY A 94 36.10 -5.03 -11.48
N GLN A 95 36.46 -4.48 -12.63
CA GLN A 95 37.55 -5.02 -13.46
C GLN A 95 38.93 -4.54 -13.01
N MET A 96 39.03 -3.71 -11.95
CA MET A 96 40.32 -3.32 -11.38
C MET A 96 40.92 -4.48 -10.58
N ASP A 97 42.24 -4.47 -10.46
CA ASP A 97 42.94 -5.33 -9.51
C ASP A 97 42.45 -5.06 -8.08
N GLU A 98 42.22 -6.11 -7.29
CA GLU A 98 41.66 -6.01 -5.94
C GLU A 98 42.47 -5.06 -5.04
N ASN A 99 43.81 -5.14 -5.08
CA ASN A 99 44.66 -4.28 -4.26
C ASN A 99 44.56 -2.81 -4.66
N LYS A 100 44.39 -2.54 -5.96
CA LYS A 100 44.20 -1.17 -6.46
C LYS A 100 42.84 -0.63 -6.06
N LEU A 101 41.80 -1.45 -6.18
CA LEU A 101 40.44 -1.07 -5.81
C LEU A 101 40.35 -0.75 -4.31
N GLU A 102 40.88 -1.64 -3.46
CA GLU A 102 40.95 -1.44 -2.02
C GLU A 102 41.67 -0.15 -1.66
N LYS A 103 42.84 0.09 -2.29
CA LYS A 103 43.59 1.32 -2.07
C LYS A 103 42.80 2.58 -2.45
N VAL A 104 42.17 2.60 -3.62
CA VAL A 104 41.35 3.77 -4.05
C VAL A 104 40.17 4.00 -3.10
N VAL A 105 39.53 2.93 -2.64
CA VAL A 105 38.42 3.01 -1.68
C VAL A 105 38.90 3.57 -0.34
N MET A 106 40.06 3.13 0.16
CA MET A 106 40.65 3.64 1.40
C MET A 106 41.09 5.10 1.26
N ASP A 107 41.78 5.45 0.18
CA ASP A 107 42.18 6.83 -0.11
C ASP A 107 40.96 7.76 -0.18
N PHE A 108 39.85 7.29 -0.77
CA PHE A 108 38.59 8.02 -0.78
C PHE A 108 38.00 8.12 0.62
N TRP A 109 37.96 7.04 1.40
CA TRP A 109 37.47 7.08 2.79
C TRP A 109 38.25 8.04 3.69
N GLU A 110 39.56 8.18 3.49
CA GLU A 110 40.43 9.13 4.19
C GLU A 110 40.29 10.59 3.72
N GLY A 111 39.49 10.85 2.68
CA GLY A 111 39.28 12.20 2.14
C GLY A 111 40.41 12.67 1.20
N SER A 112 41.21 11.75 0.65
CA SER A 112 42.21 12.07 -0.37
C SER A 112 41.58 12.44 -1.72
N PHE A 113 40.35 12.01 -1.94
CA PHE A 113 39.54 12.29 -3.14
C PHE A 113 38.17 12.81 -2.74
N ASP A 114 37.61 13.71 -3.54
CA ASP A 114 36.33 14.34 -3.26
C ASP A 114 35.17 13.67 -4.02
N VAL A 115 35.47 13.15 -5.22
CA VAL A 115 34.48 12.50 -6.08
C VAL A 115 34.99 11.14 -6.49
N LEU A 116 34.18 10.10 -6.26
CA LEU A 116 34.44 8.75 -6.72
C LEU A 116 33.49 8.42 -7.88
N VAL A 117 34.06 8.25 -9.07
CA VAL A 117 33.36 7.75 -10.25
C VAL A 117 33.37 6.24 -10.21
N CYS A 118 32.22 5.62 -10.02
CA CYS A 118 32.15 4.18 -9.80
C CYS A 118 31.00 3.49 -10.56
N THR A 119 31.09 2.18 -10.69
CA THR A 119 29.94 1.35 -11.08
C THR A 119 29.07 1.03 -9.85
N THR A 120 28.12 0.10 -9.97
CA THR A 120 27.26 -0.35 -8.87
C THR A 120 27.98 -1.12 -7.76
N ILE A 121 29.32 -1.16 -7.75
CA ILE A 121 30.10 -1.92 -6.76
C ILE A 121 30.00 -1.33 -5.36
N ILE A 122 29.66 -0.05 -5.24
CA ILE A 122 29.31 0.56 -3.95
C ILE A 122 28.06 -0.09 -3.29
N GLU A 123 27.29 -0.91 -4.02
CA GLU A 123 26.19 -1.70 -3.46
C GLU A 123 26.69 -2.74 -2.43
N SER A 124 27.94 -3.22 -2.52
CA SER A 124 28.41 -4.45 -1.84
C SER A 124 28.88 -4.29 -0.39
N GLY A 125 28.84 -3.11 0.23
CA GLY A 125 28.99 -3.04 1.70
C GLY A 125 29.83 -1.91 2.28
N ILE A 126 30.46 -1.07 1.48
CA ILE A 126 31.31 -0.01 2.03
C ILE A 126 30.42 1.12 2.58
N ASP A 127 30.60 1.45 3.85
CA ASP A 127 29.90 2.52 4.54
C ASP A 127 30.79 3.76 4.60
N MET A 128 30.34 4.87 4.02
CA MET A 128 31.10 6.12 3.95
C MET A 128 30.23 7.27 4.46
N PRO A 129 30.33 7.63 5.75
CA PRO A 129 29.44 8.61 6.38
C PRO A 129 29.60 10.03 5.82
N SER A 130 30.77 10.36 5.27
CA SER A 130 31.10 11.64 4.61
C SER A 130 30.42 11.81 3.25
N VAL A 131 29.90 10.75 2.65
CA VAL A 131 29.22 10.81 1.35
C VAL A 131 27.78 11.25 1.54
N ASN A 132 27.48 12.47 1.09
CA ASN A 132 26.14 13.06 1.23
C ASN A 132 25.51 13.47 -0.10
N THR A 133 26.20 13.30 -1.24
CA THR A 133 25.63 13.48 -2.57
C THR A 133 25.87 12.27 -3.46
N LEU A 134 24.79 11.77 -4.06
CA LEU A 134 24.77 10.72 -5.08
C LEU A 134 24.36 11.33 -6.42
N ILE A 135 25.11 11.05 -7.48
CA ILE A 135 24.77 11.40 -8.86
C ILE A 135 24.80 10.12 -9.69
N VAL A 136 23.74 9.83 -10.43
CA VAL A 136 23.61 8.65 -11.28
C VAL A 136 23.38 9.11 -12.72
N SER A 137 24.33 8.89 -13.63
CA SER A 137 24.27 9.46 -14.99
C SER A 137 23.29 8.77 -15.94
N ASN A 138 22.93 7.51 -15.64
CA ASN A 138 22.07 6.67 -16.47
C ASN A 138 21.09 5.89 -15.61
N ALA A 139 20.29 6.62 -14.83
CA ALA A 139 19.36 6.03 -13.88
C ALA A 139 18.26 5.20 -14.57
N ASP A 140 17.97 5.48 -15.85
CA ASP A 140 17.08 4.71 -16.73
C ASP A 140 17.51 3.25 -16.93
N ARG A 141 18.80 2.94 -16.75
CA ARG A 141 19.34 1.58 -16.95
C ARG A 141 19.38 0.75 -15.68
N LEU A 142 19.12 1.35 -14.52
CA LEU A 142 19.19 0.66 -13.23
C LEU A 142 17.82 0.19 -12.76
N GLY A 143 17.79 -0.98 -12.10
CA GLY A 143 16.57 -1.50 -11.49
C GLY A 143 16.12 -0.68 -10.28
N LEU A 144 14.85 -0.82 -9.88
CA LEU A 144 14.26 -0.05 -8.78
C LEU A 144 14.96 -0.35 -7.45
N GLY A 145 15.19 -1.64 -7.16
CA GLY A 145 15.94 -2.08 -5.99
C GLY A 145 17.39 -1.56 -5.96
N GLN A 146 18.07 -1.52 -7.11
CA GLN A 146 19.44 -0.99 -7.22
C GLN A 146 19.48 0.51 -6.91
N LEU A 147 18.60 1.29 -7.54
CA LEU A 147 18.47 2.73 -7.27
C LEU A 147 18.20 3.00 -5.79
N HIS A 148 17.34 2.20 -5.17
CA HIS A 148 17.05 2.35 -3.74
C HIS A 148 18.24 1.97 -2.85
N GLN A 149 18.96 0.89 -3.18
CA GLN A 149 20.18 0.50 -2.46
C GLN A 149 21.27 1.58 -2.57
N LEU A 150 21.54 2.07 -3.78
CA LEU A 150 22.49 3.16 -4.03
C LEU A 150 22.11 4.41 -3.24
N ARG A 151 20.83 4.81 -3.27
CA ARG A 151 20.33 5.93 -2.48
C ARG A 151 20.54 5.70 -0.98
N GLY A 152 20.30 4.49 -0.48
CA GLY A 152 20.48 4.12 0.92
C GLY A 152 21.92 4.12 1.42
N ARG A 153 22.92 4.20 0.52
CA ARG A 153 24.35 4.34 0.84
C ARG A 153 24.77 5.77 1.14
N VAL A 154 23.92 6.76 0.87
CA VAL A 154 24.21 8.18 1.06
C VAL A 154 23.33 8.75 2.18
N GLY A 155 23.80 9.79 2.88
CA GLY A 155 23.01 10.45 3.94
C GLY A 155 22.93 9.63 5.22
N ARG A 156 24.09 9.19 5.69
CA ARG A 156 24.27 8.54 7.00
C ARG A 156 24.76 9.51 8.07
N SER A 157 25.18 10.72 7.68
CA SER A 157 25.51 11.81 8.60
C SER A 157 24.26 12.63 8.99
N GLU A 158 24.42 13.52 9.97
CA GLU A 158 23.41 14.53 10.34
C GLU A 158 23.12 15.52 9.19
N SER A 159 24.02 15.59 8.20
CA SER A 159 23.86 16.48 7.05
C SER A 159 22.83 15.96 6.06
N ARG A 160 22.01 16.87 5.54
CA ARG A 160 21.03 16.53 4.52
C ARG A 160 21.70 15.98 3.27
N ALA A 161 21.21 14.85 2.77
CA ALA A 161 21.74 14.19 1.59
C ALA A 161 20.88 14.42 0.34
N TYR A 162 21.53 14.28 -0.81
CA TYR A 162 20.98 14.61 -2.13
C TYR A 162 21.26 13.47 -3.11
N ALA A 163 20.27 13.10 -3.90
CA ALA A 163 20.38 12.09 -4.94
C ALA A 163 19.89 12.66 -6.28
N TYR A 164 20.75 12.68 -7.28
CA TYR A 164 20.45 13.13 -8.63
C TYR A 164 20.39 11.91 -9.55
N LEU A 165 19.18 11.56 -9.97
CA LEU A 165 18.90 10.45 -10.88
C LEU A 165 18.73 11.01 -12.28
N LEU A 166 19.82 10.98 -13.05
CA LEU A 166 19.89 11.63 -14.35
C LEU A 166 19.68 10.62 -15.48
N THR A 167 18.98 11.06 -16.53
CA THR A 167 18.74 10.29 -17.75
C THR A 167 19.41 10.97 -18.94
N PRO A 168 19.81 10.23 -20.00
CA PRO A 168 20.38 10.86 -21.18
C PRO A 168 19.46 11.94 -21.76
N LYS A 169 20.01 13.11 -22.08
CA LYS A 169 19.25 14.25 -22.59
C LYS A 169 18.46 13.87 -23.85
N GLY A 170 17.16 14.18 -23.86
CA GLY A 170 16.29 13.87 -25.00
C GLY A 170 16.01 12.37 -25.20
N SER A 171 16.27 11.53 -24.20
CA SER A 171 15.86 10.14 -24.24
C SER A 171 14.35 10.01 -24.01
N SER A 172 13.69 9.29 -24.91
CA SER A 172 12.31 8.84 -24.67
C SER A 172 12.35 7.70 -23.66
N LEU A 173 12.03 7.99 -22.41
CA LEU A 173 11.88 6.96 -21.38
C LEU A 173 10.67 6.09 -21.70
N SER A 174 10.78 4.78 -21.46
CA SER A 174 9.61 3.91 -21.43
C SER A 174 8.71 4.29 -20.25
N ASP A 175 7.40 4.06 -20.35
CA ASP A 175 6.45 4.28 -19.25
C ASP A 175 6.92 3.59 -17.96
N THR A 176 7.48 2.38 -18.09
CA THR A 176 8.04 1.60 -17.00
C THR A 176 9.27 2.25 -16.35
N ALA A 177 10.17 2.85 -17.15
CA ALA A 177 11.36 3.53 -16.64
C ALA A 177 10.98 4.86 -15.96
N TYR A 178 10.01 5.58 -16.54
CA TYR A 178 9.47 6.82 -15.97
C TYR A 178 8.80 6.56 -14.61
N GLU A 179 7.85 5.62 -14.54
CA GLU A 179 7.17 5.26 -13.30
C GLU A 179 8.16 4.76 -12.23
N ARG A 180 9.18 4.00 -12.62
CA ARG A 180 10.23 3.56 -11.72
C ARG A 180 11.03 4.71 -11.13
N LEU A 181 11.51 5.64 -11.96
CA LEU A 181 12.28 6.80 -11.49
C LEU A 181 11.42 7.72 -10.62
N ARG A 182 10.17 7.95 -11.02
CA ARG A 182 9.17 8.69 -10.24
C ARG A 182 8.95 8.06 -8.87
N THR A 183 8.76 6.75 -8.81
CA THR A 183 8.60 6.00 -7.55
C THR A 183 9.80 6.20 -6.62
N VAL A 184 11.04 6.13 -7.13
CA VAL A 184 12.24 6.39 -6.31
C VAL A 184 12.29 7.83 -5.81
N GLY A 185 11.87 8.78 -6.65
CA GLY A 185 11.81 10.20 -6.32
C GLY A 185 10.80 10.52 -5.21
N GLU A 186 9.61 9.92 -5.28
CA GLU A 186 8.52 10.12 -4.31
C GLU A 186 8.76 9.37 -2.98
N ALA A 187 9.50 8.27 -3.01
CA ALA A 187 9.81 7.43 -1.85
C ALA A 187 10.87 8.09 -0.93
N THR A 188 10.59 9.27 -0.41
CA THR A 188 11.49 10.09 0.43
C THR A 188 11.52 9.68 1.91
N GLU A 189 10.53 8.90 2.35
CA GLU A 189 10.41 8.44 3.74
C GLU A 189 11.41 7.33 4.08
N LEU A 190 11.98 7.41 5.28
CA LEU A 190 12.79 6.33 5.85
C LEU A 190 11.87 5.14 6.18
N GLY A 191 12.27 3.94 5.75
CA GLY A 191 11.39 2.75 5.77
C GLY A 191 10.68 2.46 4.44
N SER A 192 10.92 3.26 3.40
CA SER A 192 10.34 3.04 2.06
C SER A 192 10.75 1.73 1.37
N GLY A 193 11.72 0.98 1.89
CA GLY A 193 12.25 -0.23 1.24
C GLY A 193 11.20 -1.31 1.01
N PHE A 194 10.24 -1.45 1.92
CA PHE A 194 9.11 -2.36 1.74
C PHE A 194 8.16 -1.88 0.62
N ARG A 195 7.78 -0.59 0.63
CA ARG A 195 6.94 0.03 -0.43
C ARG A 195 7.60 -0.06 -1.80
N ILE A 196 8.90 0.16 -1.86
CA ILE A 196 9.70 0.08 -3.09
C ILE A 196 9.76 -1.37 -3.59
N ALA A 197 9.92 -2.36 -2.70
CA ALA A 197 9.92 -3.77 -3.09
C ALA A 197 8.55 -4.24 -3.60
N MET A 198 7.45 -3.80 -2.96
CA MET A 198 6.08 -4.03 -3.44
C MET A 198 5.89 -3.43 -4.84
N ARG A 199 6.33 -2.19 -5.04
CA ARG A 199 6.23 -1.52 -6.34
C ARG A 199 7.14 -2.15 -7.40
N ASP A 200 8.31 -2.67 -7.03
CA ASP A 200 9.19 -3.43 -7.96
C ASP A 200 8.54 -4.75 -8.38
N LEU A 201 7.82 -5.43 -7.47
CA LEU A 201 7.03 -6.63 -7.78
C LEU A 201 5.88 -6.29 -8.74
N GLU A 202 5.16 -5.19 -8.51
CA GLU A 202 4.09 -4.71 -9.40
C GLU A 202 4.62 -4.32 -10.79
N ILE A 203 5.71 -3.55 -10.86
CA ILE A 203 6.29 -3.04 -12.11
C ILE A 203 6.90 -4.17 -12.94
N ARG A 204 7.58 -5.14 -12.32
CA ARG A 204 8.17 -6.28 -13.03
C ARG A 204 7.12 -7.32 -13.42
N GLY A 205 5.93 -7.25 -12.83
CA GLY A 205 4.92 -8.30 -12.90
C GLY A 205 5.32 -9.48 -12.02
N SER A 206 4.41 -9.93 -11.15
CA SER A 206 4.51 -11.28 -10.58
C SER A 206 4.57 -12.25 -11.76
N GLY A 207 5.66 -13.00 -11.88
CA GLY A 207 5.96 -13.77 -13.08
C GLY A 207 4.79 -14.66 -13.47
N ASN A 208 4.37 -14.57 -14.74
CA ASN A 208 3.39 -15.47 -15.34
C ASN A 208 3.82 -16.93 -15.12
N LEU A 209 3.15 -17.63 -14.20
CA LEU A 209 3.22 -19.08 -14.10
C LEU A 209 2.23 -19.78 -15.07
N LEU A 210 1.40 -19.03 -15.81
CA LEU A 210 0.45 -19.57 -16.78
C LEU A 210 0.41 -18.75 -18.09
N GLY A 211 1.46 -18.87 -18.92
CA GLY A 211 1.34 -18.64 -20.37
C GLY A 211 1.17 -17.19 -20.84
N THR A 212 1.24 -17.02 -22.16
CA THR A 212 1.68 -15.81 -22.87
C THR A 212 0.59 -14.78 -23.13
N GLY A 213 0.81 -13.53 -22.70
CA GLY A 213 0.33 -12.35 -23.43
C GLY A 213 -0.48 -11.31 -22.64
N GLN A 214 -0.02 -10.07 -22.77
CA GLN A 214 -0.69 -8.78 -22.52
C GLN A 214 -0.82 -8.25 -21.08
N SER A 215 0.08 -7.30 -20.84
CA SER A 215 0.03 -6.19 -19.90
C SER A 215 -1.20 -5.29 -20.11
N GLY A 216 -1.91 -4.96 -19.03
CA GLY A 216 -2.75 -3.77 -18.99
C GLY A 216 -4.05 -3.97 -18.22
N HIS A 217 -4.17 -3.32 -17.06
CA HIS A 217 -5.40 -3.14 -16.28
C HIS A 217 -6.03 -4.32 -15.54
N VAL A 218 -5.75 -5.59 -15.87
CA VAL A 218 -6.35 -6.75 -15.16
C VAL A 218 -5.54 -7.19 -13.93
N ALA A 219 -4.27 -6.78 -13.83
CA ALA A 219 -3.35 -7.25 -12.78
C ALA A 219 -3.63 -6.69 -11.37
N SER A 220 -4.25 -5.52 -11.24
CA SER A 220 -4.50 -4.91 -9.92
C SER A 220 -5.65 -5.59 -9.17
N VAL A 221 -6.65 -6.12 -9.88
CA VAL A 221 -7.80 -6.82 -9.27
C VAL A 221 -7.47 -8.31 -9.05
N GLY A 222 -6.63 -8.89 -9.90
CA GLY A 222 -6.23 -10.30 -9.78
C GLY A 222 -5.24 -10.58 -8.64
N TYR A 223 -4.36 -9.65 -8.30
CA TYR A 223 -3.33 -9.87 -7.26
C TYR A 223 -3.92 -9.86 -5.85
N ASP A 224 -4.82 -8.93 -5.53
CA ASP A 224 -5.50 -8.89 -4.23
C ASP A 224 -6.32 -10.17 -4.01
N LEU A 225 -7.05 -10.63 -5.02
CA LEU A 225 -7.79 -11.89 -4.99
C LEU A 225 -6.85 -13.11 -4.88
N TYR A 226 -5.70 -13.08 -5.56
CA TYR A 226 -4.68 -14.12 -5.45
C TYR A 226 -4.09 -14.21 -4.04
N CYS A 227 -3.69 -13.09 -3.45
CA CYS A 227 -3.21 -13.05 -2.07
C CYS A 227 -4.28 -13.50 -1.08
N GLN A 228 -5.55 -13.19 -1.33
CA GLN A 228 -6.67 -13.70 -0.54
C GLN A 228 -6.80 -15.22 -0.66
N LEU A 229 -6.86 -15.78 -1.88
CA LEU A 229 -6.99 -17.23 -2.10
C LEU A 229 -5.81 -18.01 -1.51
N VAL A 230 -4.59 -17.50 -1.64
CA VAL A 230 -3.41 -18.15 -1.05
C VAL A 230 -3.42 -18.07 0.48
N ASN A 231 -3.81 -16.93 1.05
CA ASN A 231 -3.97 -16.81 2.50
C ASN A 231 -5.07 -17.73 3.04
N GLU A 232 -6.17 -17.90 2.31
CA GLU A 232 -7.24 -18.83 2.66
C GLU A 232 -6.74 -20.28 2.71
N GLU A 233 -6.01 -20.74 1.68
CA GLU A 233 -5.43 -22.08 1.64
C GLU A 233 -4.33 -22.31 2.70
N VAL A 234 -3.51 -21.29 2.97
CA VAL A 234 -2.46 -21.38 4.01
C VAL A 234 -3.08 -21.38 5.41
N SER A 235 -4.15 -20.62 5.65
CA SER A 235 -4.91 -20.64 6.91
C SER A 235 -5.61 -21.98 7.10
N ALA A 236 -6.18 -22.55 6.02
CA ALA A 236 -6.77 -23.88 6.01
C ALA A 236 -5.75 -24.97 6.42
N LEU A 237 -4.53 -24.91 5.87
CA LEU A 237 -3.44 -25.82 6.19
C LEU A 237 -2.89 -25.64 7.63
N LYS A 238 -2.94 -24.43 8.19
CA LYS A 238 -2.54 -24.13 9.57
C LYS A 238 -3.63 -24.48 10.60
N GLY A 239 -4.83 -24.89 10.17
CA GLY A 239 -5.95 -25.23 11.04
C GLY A 239 -6.66 -24.01 11.65
N GLU A 240 -6.42 -22.82 11.11
CA GLU A 240 -7.15 -21.60 11.49
C GLU A 240 -8.51 -21.59 10.78
N PRO A 241 -9.60 -21.15 11.43
CA PRO A 241 -10.92 -21.13 10.81
C PRO A 241 -10.89 -20.18 9.60
N ILE A 242 -11.13 -20.74 8.42
CA ILE A 242 -11.28 -19.99 7.17
C ILE A 242 -12.52 -19.10 7.34
N HIS A 243 -12.30 -17.82 7.64
CA HIS A 243 -13.34 -16.81 7.48
C HIS A 243 -13.41 -16.44 6.01
N SER A 244 -14.02 -17.30 5.18
CA SER A 244 -14.38 -16.89 3.84
C SER A 244 -15.24 -15.63 3.99
N PHE A 245 -14.89 -14.57 3.27
CA PHE A 245 -15.80 -13.45 3.14
C PHE A 245 -17.00 -13.98 2.38
N GLN A 246 -18.03 -14.47 3.09
CA GLN A 246 -19.32 -14.68 2.45
C GLN A 246 -19.70 -13.35 1.81
N GLU A 247 -19.84 -13.35 0.49
CA GLU A 247 -20.31 -12.19 -0.26
C GLU A 247 -21.74 -11.92 0.20
N ILE A 248 -21.91 -10.89 1.03
CA ILE A 248 -23.23 -10.46 1.49
C ILE A 248 -23.78 -9.52 0.42
N SER A 249 -24.80 -9.96 -0.30
CA SER A 249 -25.53 -9.12 -1.24
C SER A 249 -26.51 -8.23 -0.48
N ILE A 250 -26.35 -6.91 -0.60
CA ILE A 250 -27.23 -5.92 0.02
C ILE A 250 -27.81 -5.02 -1.07
N GLU A 251 -29.09 -5.23 -1.40
CA GLU A 251 -29.82 -4.47 -2.41
C GLU A 251 -30.92 -3.67 -1.74
N LEU A 252 -30.67 -2.40 -1.45
CA LEU A 252 -31.64 -1.52 -0.80
C LEU A 252 -32.01 -0.35 -1.74
N PRO A 253 -33.29 0.09 -1.80
CA PRO A 253 -33.74 1.19 -2.65
C PRO A 253 -33.35 2.55 -2.05
N VAL A 254 -32.06 2.77 -1.82
CA VAL A 254 -31.50 4.02 -1.28
C VAL A 254 -30.32 4.51 -2.13
N ALA A 255 -30.15 5.83 -2.19
CA ALA A 255 -28.96 6.41 -2.79
C ALA A 255 -27.79 6.30 -1.79
N ALA A 256 -26.96 5.27 -1.94
CA ALA A 256 -25.76 5.04 -1.14
C ALA A 256 -24.52 5.28 -2.02
N GLN A 257 -23.95 6.49 -1.93
CA GLN A 257 -22.76 6.86 -2.70
C GLN A 257 -22.02 8.03 -2.06
N ILE A 258 -20.72 8.12 -2.29
CA ILE A 258 -19.88 9.27 -1.96
C ILE A 258 -20.01 10.32 -3.07
N PRO A 259 -20.62 11.49 -2.83
CA PRO A 259 -20.76 12.53 -3.85
C PRO A 259 -19.42 13.12 -4.27
N ARG A 260 -19.28 13.49 -5.55
CA ARG A 260 -18.12 14.24 -6.06
C ARG A 260 -17.95 15.60 -5.38
N SER A 261 -19.03 16.18 -4.89
CA SER A 261 -19.02 17.44 -4.13
C SER A 261 -18.44 17.30 -2.72
N TYR A 262 -18.38 16.08 -2.18
CA TYR A 262 -17.83 15.80 -0.85
C TYR A 262 -16.35 15.39 -0.93
N ILE A 263 -16.03 14.45 -1.84
CA ILE A 263 -14.65 14.06 -2.14
C ILE A 263 -14.40 14.30 -3.62
N SER A 264 -13.71 15.40 -3.94
CA SER A 264 -13.45 15.85 -5.31
C SER A 264 -12.41 14.97 -6.03
N GLN A 265 -11.34 14.61 -5.34
CA GLN A 265 -10.29 13.72 -5.86
C GLN A 265 -10.79 12.27 -6.01
N GLU A 266 -10.50 11.65 -7.14
CA GLU A 266 -10.97 10.31 -7.47
C GLU A 266 -10.23 9.23 -6.69
N ASP A 267 -8.91 9.36 -6.52
CA ASP A 267 -8.08 8.41 -5.76
C ASP A 267 -8.54 8.29 -4.30
N LEU A 268 -8.76 9.43 -3.63
CA LEU A 268 -9.28 9.47 -2.25
C LEU A 268 -10.67 8.84 -2.14
N ARG A 269 -11.50 8.98 -3.17
CA ARG A 269 -12.86 8.40 -3.19
C ARG A 269 -12.80 6.89 -3.35
N LEU A 270 -11.93 6.38 -4.21
CA LEU A 270 -11.70 4.94 -4.39
C LEU A 270 -11.11 4.32 -3.13
N GLU A 271 -10.15 4.99 -2.48
CA GLU A 271 -9.60 4.59 -1.19
C GLU A 271 -10.70 4.51 -0.11
N ALA A 272 -11.56 5.53 -0.04
CA ALA A 272 -12.69 5.57 0.90
C ALA A 272 -13.67 4.40 0.68
N TYR A 273 -13.98 4.05 -0.57
CA TYR A 273 -14.79 2.87 -0.90
C TYR A 273 -14.12 1.55 -0.50
N ARG A 274 -12.81 1.41 -0.78
CA ARG A 274 -12.05 0.20 -0.42
C ARG A 274 -11.99 0.00 1.08
N ARG A 275 -11.72 1.06 1.85
CA ARG A 275 -11.68 0.98 3.32
C ARG A 275 -13.02 0.56 3.89
N LEU A 276 -14.12 1.14 3.38
CA LEU A 276 -15.46 0.69 3.76
C LEU A 276 -15.70 -0.77 3.40
N ALA A 277 -15.26 -1.24 2.24
CA ALA A 277 -15.45 -2.62 1.81
C ALA A 277 -14.77 -3.63 2.75
N ILE A 278 -13.65 -3.27 3.38
CA ILE A 278 -12.85 -4.16 4.23
C ILE A 278 -13.32 -4.17 5.70
N CYS A 279 -14.14 -3.20 6.13
CA CYS A 279 -14.64 -3.13 7.51
C CYS A 279 -15.23 -4.45 8.01
N LYS A 280 -14.83 -4.82 9.22
CA LYS A 280 -15.27 -6.05 9.90
C LYS A 280 -16.12 -5.75 11.12
N SER A 281 -15.90 -4.61 11.77
CA SER A 281 -16.59 -4.22 13.01
C SER A 281 -17.37 -2.90 12.87
N LEU A 282 -18.28 -2.65 13.81
CA LEU A 282 -18.96 -1.35 13.93
C LEU A 282 -17.98 -0.24 14.36
N GLU A 283 -16.94 -0.58 15.12
CA GLU A 283 -15.90 0.33 15.55
C GLU A 283 -15.12 0.86 14.33
N ASP A 284 -14.74 -0.02 13.39
CA ASP A 284 -14.05 0.35 12.15
C ASP A 284 -14.88 1.37 11.35
N VAL A 285 -16.20 1.18 11.28
CA VAL A 285 -17.09 2.10 10.56
C VAL A 285 -17.21 3.44 11.30
N SER A 286 -17.16 3.43 12.63
CA SER A 286 -17.16 4.65 13.45
C SER A 286 -15.87 5.46 13.31
N GLU A 287 -14.72 4.79 13.21
CA GLU A 287 -13.43 5.42 12.94
C GLU A 287 -13.43 6.10 11.57
N ILE A 288 -13.90 5.39 10.54
CA ILE A 288 -14.03 5.95 9.19
C ILE A 288 -14.99 7.14 9.17
N HIS A 289 -16.11 7.06 9.90
CA HIS A 289 -17.03 8.18 10.04
C HIS A 289 -16.33 9.41 10.64
N ASN A 290 -15.61 9.24 11.75
CA ASN A 290 -14.92 10.34 12.43
C ASN A 290 -13.82 10.94 11.55
N GLU A 291 -13.05 10.10 10.87
CA GLU A 291 -12.04 10.53 9.91
C GLU A 291 -12.66 11.32 8.75
N TRP A 292 -13.79 10.86 8.21
CA TRP A 292 -14.47 11.57 7.13
C TRP A 292 -14.96 12.95 7.58
N VAL A 293 -15.45 13.06 8.82
CA VAL A 293 -15.86 14.33 9.41
C VAL A 293 -14.65 15.26 9.59
N ASP A 294 -13.54 14.75 10.11
CA ASP A 294 -12.32 15.52 10.34
C ASP A 294 -11.69 16.03 9.04
N ARG A 295 -11.61 15.16 8.02
CA ARG A 295 -10.94 15.46 6.74
C ARG A 295 -11.82 16.22 5.75
N PHE A 296 -13.12 15.94 5.70
CA PHE A 296 -14.01 16.41 4.63
C PHE A 296 -15.24 17.19 5.15
N GLY A 297 -15.45 17.25 6.48
CA GLY A 297 -16.53 18.01 7.10
C GLY A 297 -17.86 17.26 7.18
N SER A 298 -18.98 17.96 7.03
CA SER A 298 -20.31 17.36 7.25
C SER A 298 -20.66 16.31 6.19
N ILE A 299 -20.88 15.06 6.62
CA ILE A 299 -21.19 13.93 5.73
C ILE A 299 -22.58 14.12 5.07
N PRO A 300 -22.68 14.10 3.72
CA PRO A 300 -23.94 14.16 2.99
C PRO A 300 -24.85 12.96 3.26
N SER A 301 -26.16 13.11 3.07
CA SER A 301 -27.15 12.04 3.29
C SER A 301 -26.84 10.76 2.51
N THR A 302 -26.37 10.86 1.26
CA THR A 302 -26.02 9.67 0.46
C THR A 302 -24.79 8.93 0.98
N ALA A 303 -23.85 9.64 1.59
CA ALA A 303 -22.65 9.06 2.20
C ALA A 303 -22.97 8.48 3.60
N LYS A 304 -23.91 9.10 4.35
CA LYS A 304 -24.47 8.51 5.57
C LYS A 304 -25.17 7.17 5.28
N ASN A 305 -25.98 7.11 4.21
CA ASN A 305 -26.61 5.86 3.78
C ASN A 305 -25.56 4.76 3.49
N LEU A 306 -24.44 5.12 2.84
CA LEU A 306 -23.35 4.19 2.57
C LEU A 306 -22.70 3.65 3.86
N LEU A 307 -22.50 4.50 4.87
CA LEU A 307 -22.02 4.10 6.18
C LEU A 307 -23.02 3.17 6.89
N SER A 308 -24.31 3.46 6.81
CA SER A 308 -25.36 2.62 7.40
C SER A 308 -25.45 1.25 6.71
N VAL A 309 -25.25 1.18 5.38
CA VAL A 309 -25.12 -0.09 4.65
C VAL A 309 -23.87 -0.86 5.10
N ALA A 310 -22.75 -0.18 5.33
CA ALA A 310 -21.54 -0.82 5.86
C ALA A 310 -21.76 -1.40 7.27
N LYS A 311 -22.44 -0.68 8.16
CA LYS A 311 -22.85 -1.18 9.49
C LYS A 311 -23.75 -2.41 9.37
N LEU A 312 -24.75 -2.35 8.49
CA LEU A 312 -25.69 -3.45 8.24
C LEU A 312 -24.94 -4.71 7.80
N ARG A 313 -23.95 -4.56 6.92
CA ARG A 313 -23.11 -5.67 6.46
C ARG A 313 -22.27 -6.28 7.59
N CYS A 314 -21.73 -5.47 8.49
CA CYS A 314 -20.97 -5.97 9.64
C CYS A 314 -21.85 -6.83 10.57
N GLU A 315 -23.07 -6.38 10.85
CA GLU A 315 -24.02 -7.11 11.69
C GLU A 315 -24.57 -8.36 10.99
N ALA A 316 -24.86 -8.27 9.69
CA ALA A 316 -25.27 -9.39 8.85
C ALA A 316 -24.23 -10.51 8.84
N ARG A 317 -22.94 -10.14 8.76
CA ARG A 317 -21.82 -11.10 8.78
C ARG A 317 -21.76 -11.90 10.09
N LYS A 318 -22.01 -11.26 11.24
CA LYS A 318 -22.03 -11.95 12.55
C LYS A 318 -23.14 -13.00 12.63
N LEU A 319 -24.26 -12.74 11.97
CA LEU A 319 -25.44 -13.62 11.96
C LEU A 319 -25.41 -14.66 10.84
N GLY A 320 -24.38 -14.68 9.98
CA GLY A 320 -24.31 -15.57 8.82
C GLY A 320 -25.32 -15.27 7.71
N ILE A 321 -25.82 -14.03 7.65
CA ILE A 321 -26.77 -13.58 6.63
C ILE A 321 -26.00 -13.31 5.32
N VAL A 322 -26.53 -13.81 4.20
CA VAL A 322 -25.89 -13.75 2.87
C VAL A 322 -26.63 -12.79 1.92
N GLU A 323 -27.92 -12.56 2.12
CA GLU A 323 -28.76 -11.73 1.25
C GLU A 323 -29.65 -10.82 2.09
N ILE A 324 -29.60 -9.51 1.82
CA ILE A 324 -30.54 -8.51 2.32
C ILE A 324 -31.09 -7.73 1.13
N ALA A 325 -32.39 -7.91 0.82
CA ALA A 325 -33.05 -7.23 -0.28
C ALA A 325 -34.22 -6.38 0.22
N GLY A 326 -34.17 -5.08 -0.02
CA GLY A 326 -35.19 -4.10 0.31
C GLY A 326 -36.08 -3.77 -0.89
N ARG A 327 -37.37 -3.60 -0.66
CA ARG A 327 -38.32 -3.12 -1.66
C ARG A 327 -39.30 -2.14 -1.04
N THR A 328 -39.57 -1.05 -1.75
CA THR A 328 -40.59 -0.08 -1.37
C THR A 328 -41.89 -0.47 -2.07
N LEU A 329 -42.93 -0.80 -1.31
CA LEU A 329 -44.28 -0.98 -1.83
C LEU A 329 -45.07 0.32 -1.64
N ALA A 330 -45.31 1.04 -2.74
CA ALA A 330 -46.24 2.15 -2.76
C ALA A 330 -47.65 1.60 -3.04
N LYS A 331 -48.52 1.56 -2.02
CA LYS A 331 -49.97 1.47 -2.20
C LYS A 331 -50.61 2.65 -1.48
N THR A 332 -51.34 3.47 -2.24
CA THR A 332 -52.30 4.49 -1.79
C THR A 332 -52.06 5.04 -0.38
N GLY A 333 -51.13 6.00 -0.26
CA GLY A 333 -50.99 6.87 0.92
C GLY A 333 -50.00 6.43 2.01
N GLU A 334 -49.57 5.16 2.05
CA GLU A 334 -48.60 4.66 3.03
C GLU A 334 -47.38 4.04 2.31
N SER A 335 -46.18 4.55 2.58
CA SER A 335 -44.92 3.97 2.06
C SER A 335 -44.53 2.78 2.92
N LYS A 336 -44.81 1.55 2.45
CA LYS A 336 -44.41 0.33 3.16
C LYS A 336 -43.06 -0.14 2.66
N TRP A 337 -42.10 -0.26 3.57
CA TRP A 337 -40.77 -0.76 3.23
C TRP A 337 -40.62 -2.20 3.72
N VAL A 338 -40.20 -3.10 2.83
CA VAL A 338 -40.08 -4.52 3.13
C VAL A 338 -38.65 -4.97 2.89
N ALA A 339 -38.02 -5.53 3.91
CA ALA A 339 -36.69 -6.11 3.83
C ALA A 339 -36.79 -7.64 3.92
N LYS A 340 -36.27 -8.32 2.91
CA LYS A 340 -36.01 -9.76 2.91
C LYS A 340 -34.60 -10.00 3.44
N ILE A 341 -34.46 -10.88 4.41
CA ILE A 341 -33.19 -11.26 5.04
C ILE A 341 -33.07 -12.79 4.96
N SER A 342 -31.93 -13.27 4.45
CA SER A 342 -31.68 -14.70 4.21
C SER A 342 -30.18 -15.04 4.27
N PRO A 343 -29.78 -16.23 4.77
CA PRO A 343 -30.54 -17.11 5.65
C PRO A 343 -30.59 -16.52 7.08
N ILE A 344 -31.68 -16.73 7.79
CA ILE A 344 -31.84 -16.38 9.20
C ILE A 344 -32.71 -17.43 9.90
N SER A 345 -32.12 -18.10 10.90
CA SER A 345 -32.85 -19.03 11.77
C SER A 345 -33.25 -18.29 13.05
N LEU A 346 -34.55 -18.12 13.25
CA LEU A 346 -35.10 -17.43 14.43
C LEU A 346 -35.76 -18.44 15.37
N ARG A 347 -35.55 -18.25 16.67
CA ARG A 347 -36.19 -19.03 17.72
C ARG A 347 -37.66 -18.63 17.88
N PRO A 348 -38.50 -19.50 18.48
CA PRO A 348 -39.92 -19.17 18.73
C PRO A 348 -40.14 -17.86 19.51
N SER A 349 -39.27 -17.54 20.47
CA SER A 349 -39.32 -16.28 21.24
C SER A 349 -39.02 -15.04 20.37
N GLU A 350 -38.10 -15.18 19.41
CA GLU A 350 -37.71 -14.11 18.49
C GLU A 350 -38.78 -13.88 17.42
N ILE A 351 -39.41 -14.95 16.91
CA ILE A 351 -40.54 -14.87 15.99
C ILE A 351 -41.70 -14.08 16.60
N VAL A 352 -42.02 -14.33 17.88
CA VAL A 352 -43.06 -13.58 18.60
C VAL A 352 -42.65 -12.11 18.78
N ARG A 353 -41.38 -11.84 19.08
CA ARG A 353 -40.84 -10.49 19.24
C ARG A 353 -40.92 -9.69 17.93
N VAL A 354 -40.55 -10.29 16.81
CA VAL A 354 -40.64 -9.68 15.47
C VAL A 354 -42.06 -9.34 15.10
N LYS A 355 -43.00 -10.28 15.29
CA LYS A 355 -44.42 -10.06 15.00
C LYS A 355 -45.04 -8.95 15.87
N ARG A 356 -44.50 -8.73 17.08
CA ARG A 356 -44.92 -7.66 17.99
C ARG A 356 -44.35 -6.29 17.61
N LEU A 357 -43.06 -6.22 17.27
CA LEU A 357 -42.37 -4.96 16.93
C LEU A 357 -42.69 -4.49 15.50
N TYR A 358 -42.81 -5.43 14.56
CA TYR A 358 -43.02 -5.16 13.14
C TYR A 358 -44.26 -5.91 12.63
N PRO A 359 -45.47 -5.38 12.87
CA PRO A 359 -46.71 -6.03 12.48
C PRO A 359 -46.79 -6.16 10.94
N GLY A 360 -47.06 -7.39 10.47
CA GLY A 360 -47.06 -7.75 9.04
C GLY A 360 -45.82 -8.50 8.57
N SER A 361 -44.81 -8.65 9.43
CA SER A 361 -43.60 -9.43 9.12
C SER A 361 -43.89 -10.94 9.02
N VAL A 362 -43.31 -11.59 8.03
CA VAL A 362 -43.50 -13.02 7.73
C VAL A 362 -42.17 -13.75 7.89
N VAL A 363 -42.17 -14.79 8.73
CA VAL A 363 -41.03 -15.70 8.89
C VAL A 363 -41.37 -16.99 8.14
N LYS A 364 -40.55 -17.39 7.18
CA LYS A 364 -40.67 -18.66 6.46
C LYS A 364 -39.57 -19.60 6.93
N ASP A 365 -39.88 -20.37 7.97
CA ASP A 365 -38.96 -21.30 8.62
C ASP A 365 -38.39 -22.36 7.65
N SER A 366 -39.19 -22.80 6.66
CA SER A 366 -38.76 -23.75 5.63
C SER A 366 -37.72 -23.21 4.64
N LEU A 367 -37.54 -21.88 4.56
CA LEU A 367 -36.61 -21.21 3.65
C LEU A 367 -35.56 -20.38 4.40
N GLU A 368 -35.55 -20.46 5.74
CA GLU A 368 -34.72 -19.61 6.61
C GLU A 368 -34.79 -18.13 6.22
N GLU A 369 -36.00 -17.66 5.86
CA GLU A 369 -36.22 -16.33 5.30
C GLU A 369 -37.09 -15.49 6.23
N LEU A 370 -36.64 -14.27 6.53
CA LEU A 370 -37.41 -13.27 7.25
C LEU A 370 -37.78 -12.11 6.31
N GLN A 371 -39.06 -11.82 6.22
CA GLN A 371 -39.58 -10.60 5.59
C GLN A 371 -40.04 -9.64 6.67
N ILE A 372 -39.23 -8.61 6.94
CA ILE A 372 -39.57 -7.55 7.90
C ILE A 372 -40.33 -6.44 7.16
N VAL A 373 -41.46 -6.02 7.72
CA VAL A 373 -42.20 -4.86 7.24
C VAL A 373 -41.95 -3.69 8.18
N LEU A 374 -41.27 -2.66 7.68
CA LEU A 374 -41.08 -1.39 8.36
C LEU A 374 -42.21 -0.43 7.92
N ASN A 375 -43.16 -0.18 8.82
CA ASN A 375 -44.24 0.79 8.62
C ASN A 375 -43.77 2.17 9.10
N ASP A 376 -43.91 3.21 8.29
CA ASP A 376 -43.64 4.63 8.64
C ASP A 376 -42.24 4.93 9.22
N SER A 377 -41.19 4.30 8.71
CA SER A 377 -39.81 4.64 9.08
C SER A 377 -39.22 5.75 8.21
N GLU A 378 -38.70 6.81 8.84
CA GLU A 378 -37.90 7.87 8.19
C GLU A 378 -36.48 7.39 7.84
N THR A 379 -35.96 6.37 8.55
CA THR A 379 -34.58 5.84 8.42
C THR A 379 -34.56 4.30 8.40
N PRO A 380 -35.07 3.66 7.33
CA PRO A 380 -35.30 2.21 7.29
C PRO A 380 -34.02 1.36 7.40
N ILE A 381 -32.84 1.92 7.12
CA ILE A 381 -31.56 1.20 7.24
C ILE A 381 -31.08 1.18 8.69
N GLU A 382 -31.26 2.27 9.42
CA GLU A 382 -30.85 2.35 10.82
C GLU A 382 -31.72 1.42 11.67
N ASP A 383 -33.02 1.38 11.39
CA ASP A 383 -33.94 0.43 12.04
C ASP A 383 -33.55 -1.04 11.78
N LEU A 384 -33.09 -1.36 10.58
CA LEU A 384 -32.57 -2.69 10.27
C LEU A 384 -31.26 -3.00 11.01
N VAL A 385 -30.35 -2.03 11.10
CA VAL A 385 -29.09 -2.18 11.85
C VAL A 385 -29.40 -2.42 13.32
N ASP A 386 -30.27 -1.62 13.93
CA ASP A 386 -30.69 -1.74 15.33
C ASP A 386 -31.36 -3.08 15.59
N TYR A 387 -32.21 -3.55 14.66
CA TYR A 387 -32.83 -4.86 14.75
C TYR A 387 -31.79 -6.00 14.74
N LEU A 388 -30.81 -5.97 13.83
CA LEU A 388 -29.76 -6.99 13.78
C LEU A 388 -28.84 -6.93 15.02
N GLN A 389 -28.56 -5.74 15.55
CA GLN A 389 -27.81 -5.58 16.80
C GLN A 389 -28.56 -6.16 18.02
N GLN A 390 -29.88 -5.97 18.08
CA GLN A 390 -30.71 -6.55 19.14
C GLN A 390 -30.77 -8.09 19.06
N LEU A 391 -30.70 -8.66 17.85
CA LEU A 391 -30.55 -10.10 17.68
C LEU A 391 -29.17 -10.58 18.14
N ASN A 392 -28.09 -9.90 17.77
CA ASN A 392 -26.73 -10.26 18.21
C ASN A 392 -26.54 -10.17 19.73
N SER A 393 -27.02 -9.11 20.38
CA SER A 393 -26.93 -8.96 21.84
C SER A 393 -27.75 -10.02 22.60
N SER A 394 -28.86 -10.49 22.02
CA SER A 394 -29.63 -11.62 22.56
C SER A 394 -28.85 -12.94 22.50
N LEU A 395 -28.02 -13.13 21.47
CA LEU A 395 -27.14 -14.31 21.31
C LEU A 395 -25.92 -14.27 22.25
N GLU A 396 -25.28 -13.11 22.41
CA GLU A 396 -24.11 -12.92 23.28
C GLU A 396 -24.44 -13.04 24.78
N GLY A 397 -25.60 -12.52 25.21
CA GLY A 397 -26.06 -12.61 26.61
C GLY A 397 -26.27 -14.05 27.09
N GLU A 398 -26.61 -14.96 26.18
CA GLU A 398 -26.77 -16.38 26.50
C GLU A 398 -25.47 -17.19 26.43
N ALA A 399 -24.54 -16.85 25.53
CA ALA A 399 -23.21 -17.47 25.51
C ALA A 399 -22.48 -17.27 26.85
N ARG A 400 -22.68 -16.11 27.47
CA ARG A 400 -22.17 -15.78 28.81
C ARG A 400 -22.87 -16.58 29.91
N ASN A 401 -24.18 -16.80 29.83
CA ASN A 401 -24.92 -17.63 30.80
C ASN A 401 -24.63 -19.14 30.66
N LYS A 402 -24.26 -19.62 29.47
CA LYS A 402 -23.82 -21.02 29.24
C LYS A 402 -22.40 -21.32 29.73
N GLN A 403 -21.56 -20.30 29.95
CA GLN A 403 -20.22 -20.46 30.54
C GLN A 403 -20.22 -20.38 32.07
N LEU A 404 -21.32 -19.91 32.67
CA LEU A 404 -21.50 -19.74 34.12
C LEU A 404 -22.28 -20.87 34.81
N ASN A 405 -22.85 -21.79 34.02
CA ASN A 405 -23.43 -23.07 34.46
C ASN A 405 -22.56 -24.21 33.93
#